data_AF-A0A9D8RN29-F1
#
_entry.id   AF-A0A9D8RN29-F1
#
_cell.length_a   1.000
_cell.length_b   1.000
_cell.length_c   1.000
_cell.angle_alpha   90.00
_cell.angle_beta   90.00
_cell.angle_gamma   90.00
#
_symmetry.space_group_name_H-M   'P 1'
#
loop_
_entity.id
_entity.type
_entity.pdbx_description
1 polymer ?
#
loop_
_entity_poly.entity_id
_entity_poly.type
_entity_poly.pdbx_seq_one_letter_code
_entity_poly.pdbx_strand_id
1 'polypeptide(L)'
;MKKLFLISFSFICMLFNAGTVFAQGRALSRGVKAGEAAAKGSSAVLRRMSVATPRVPAVPSGLKVSASVPTPAVPRVVSTGLPAVTPGLDALRIRQLEKSVQALQQENLQLKATLNHIGSNPSLRRATFQAVATTNEPTNPFSGTAFRTVYNGEEEVFGVVAAHAIASSARDKALNRHFTVGIFDGEKMVELPAEIVQISSPSMLDIALVKFSPEAEKLFQPLRISDVPVKFGDVLSSQGFAQYKDVNIPDRHITKVTPLSVRTTIPFAREDRPGLCGSAVVNADQELVGIHTGSSYDRQDAQFDVGYATNASFLNTLVEAYHNGGEATFPLVLNGKNIIPLNVDEYISYVSFHNAEGKQVWQQGFDNKFSYSKVQEMLDIYSPRYITVTVRRAAWSPENPEVLVENRTSRDLTKTTYKYDFQTEEIVSVTKAKPKGRR
;
A
#
# COMPACT_ATOMS: atom_id res chain seq x y z
N MET A 1 44.13 -30.12 39.50
CA MET A 1 43.48 -31.35 40.01
C MET A 1 41.98 -31.10 40.14
N LYS A 2 41.17 -31.97 39.48
CA LYS A 2 39.75 -32.31 39.73
C LYS A 2 38.73 -31.16 39.67
N LYS A 3 37.98 -30.97 38.58
CA LYS A 3 36.76 -31.70 38.10
C LYS A 3 35.47 -31.42 38.91
N LEU A 4 34.48 -30.90 38.16
CA LEU A 4 33.02 -31.15 38.17
C LEU A 4 32.25 -31.13 39.50
N PHE A 5 31.15 -30.34 39.54
CA PHE A 5 29.82 -30.86 39.91
C PHE A 5 28.64 -30.00 39.36
N LEU A 6 27.85 -30.64 38.48
CA LEU A 6 26.44 -30.56 38.05
C LEU A 6 25.61 -29.26 38.28
N ILE A 7 24.93 -28.68 37.28
CA ILE A 7 23.74 -29.19 36.53
C ILE A 7 22.57 -29.61 37.43
N SER A 8 21.66 -28.67 37.72
CA SER A 8 20.21 -28.89 37.83
C SER A 8 19.49 -27.63 38.35
N PHE A 9 19.14 -26.67 37.48
CA PHE A 9 18.15 -25.64 37.80
C PHE A 9 17.51 -25.09 36.51
N SER A 10 16.88 -25.97 35.74
CA SER A 10 16.09 -25.58 34.55
C SER A 10 14.98 -26.60 34.34
N PHE A 11 14.07 -26.74 35.31
CA PHE A 11 12.85 -27.55 35.11
C PHE A 11 11.72 -27.25 36.11
N ILE A 12 11.57 -26.03 36.64
CA ILE A 12 10.38 -25.64 37.42
C ILE A 12 10.07 -24.16 37.18
N CYS A 13 9.52 -23.82 36.01
CA CYS A 13 8.80 -22.55 35.78
C CYS A 13 7.78 -22.64 34.60
N MET A 14 7.40 -23.86 34.18
CA MET A 14 6.44 -24.09 33.07
C MET A 14 5.02 -24.49 33.53
N LEU A 15 4.60 -24.11 34.74
CA LEU A 15 3.28 -24.49 35.25
C LEU A 15 2.52 -23.34 35.94
N PHE A 16 2.46 -22.15 35.32
CA PHE A 16 1.41 -21.15 35.65
C PHE A 16 1.16 -20.23 34.44
N ASN A 17 0.36 -20.69 33.48
CA ASN A 17 -0.42 -19.82 32.57
C ASN A 17 -1.47 -20.66 31.81
N ALA A 18 -2.47 -21.14 32.54
CA ALA A 18 -3.72 -21.62 31.96
C ALA A 18 -4.86 -20.86 32.63
N GLY A 19 -5.28 -19.75 32.01
CA GLY A 19 -6.36 -18.93 32.56
C GLY A 19 -6.52 -17.59 31.90
N THR A 20 -6.79 -17.54 30.58
CA THR A 20 -7.43 -16.39 29.89
C THR A 20 -7.80 -16.77 28.45
N VAL A 21 -8.54 -17.86 28.25
CA VAL A 21 -9.15 -18.18 26.94
C VAL A 21 -10.61 -18.60 27.15
N PHE A 22 -11.42 -17.79 27.83
CA PHE A 22 -12.88 -17.94 27.86
C PHE A 22 -13.53 -16.61 28.31
N ALA A 23 -13.44 -15.55 27.50
CA ALA A 23 -14.20 -14.31 27.74
C ALA A 23 -14.57 -13.49 26.49
N GLN A 24 -14.29 -13.95 25.27
CA GLN A 24 -14.60 -13.21 24.03
C GLN A 24 -15.76 -13.80 23.21
N GLY A 25 -16.45 -14.83 23.70
CA GLY A 25 -17.52 -15.52 22.94
C GLY A 25 -18.95 -14.99 23.14
N ARG A 26 -19.20 -13.95 23.94
CA ARG A 26 -20.59 -13.54 24.30
C ARG A 26 -21.01 -12.12 23.90
N ALA A 27 -20.15 -11.31 23.28
CA ALA A 27 -20.51 -9.94 22.89
C ALA A 27 -20.98 -9.79 21.42
N LEU A 28 -20.79 -10.82 20.57
CA LEU A 28 -21.07 -10.73 19.12
C LEU A 28 -22.48 -11.19 18.69
N SER A 29 -23.33 -11.69 19.60
CA SER A 29 -24.65 -12.23 19.24
C SER A 29 -25.83 -11.27 19.41
N ARG A 30 -25.61 -10.03 19.88
CA ARG A 30 -26.70 -9.03 20.07
C ARG A 30 -26.74 -7.90 19.02
N GLY A 31 -25.77 -7.82 18.11
CA GLY A 31 -25.74 -6.82 17.04
C GLY A 31 -26.35 -7.24 15.70
N VAL A 32 -26.61 -8.54 15.50
CA VAL A 32 -26.97 -9.08 14.16
C VAL A 32 -28.47 -8.96 13.83
N LYS A 33 -29.34 -8.70 14.82
CA LYS A 33 -30.80 -8.56 14.59
C LYS A 33 -31.31 -7.14 14.31
N ALA A 34 -30.44 -6.12 14.31
CA ALA A 34 -30.83 -4.73 14.04
C ALA A 34 -30.52 -4.25 12.60
N GLY A 35 -29.72 -4.98 11.83
CA GLY A 35 -29.32 -4.59 10.47
C GLY A 35 -30.24 -5.09 9.34
N GLU A 36 -31.09 -6.07 9.61
CA GLU A 36 -31.94 -6.71 8.58
C GLU A 36 -33.23 -5.94 8.25
N ALA A 37 -33.56 -4.90 9.03
CA ALA A 37 -34.77 -4.08 8.84
C ALA A 37 -34.54 -2.80 8.00
N ALA A 38 -33.30 -2.44 7.69
CA ALA A 38 -32.97 -1.20 6.96
C ALA A 38 -32.72 -1.40 5.43
N ALA A 39 -32.68 -2.65 4.95
CA ALA A 39 -32.31 -2.97 3.55
C ALA A 39 -33.49 -3.16 2.58
N LYS A 40 -34.74 -2.79 2.95
CA LYS A 40 -35.93 -2.96 2.09
C LYS A 40 -36.60 -1.66 1.63
N GLY A 41 -35.91 -0.51 1.72
CA GLY A 41 -36.52 0.80 1.49
C GLY A 41 -36.06 1.61 0.27
N SER A 42 -35.09 1.15 -0.54
CA SER A 42 -34.47 2.01 -1.55
C SER A 42 -34.20 1.26 -2.87
N SER A 43 -35.25 0.80 -3.53
CA SER A 43 -35.19 0.35 -4.93
C SER A 43 -36.46 0.81 -5.65
N ALA A 44 -36.53 2.10 -5.90
CA ALA A 44 -37.41 2.68 -6.90
C ALA A 44 -36.86 4.07 -7.24
N VAL A 45 -36.91 4.42 -8.52
CA VAL A 45 -36.49 5.71 -9.09
C VAL A 45 -35.00 5.78 -9.48
N LEU A 46 -34.70 5.35 -10.70
CA LEU A 46 -34.20 6.27 -11.74
C LEU A 46 -34.35 5.64 -13.13
N ARG A 47 -35.22 6.28 -13.92
CA ARG A 47 -35.56 5.97 -15.31
C ARG A 47 -34.49 6.54 -16.26
N ARG A 48 -34.20 5.74 -17.29
CA ARG A 48 -33.98 6.10 -18.71
C ARG A 48 -33.40 7.49 -19.01
N MET A 49 -32.15 7.52 -19.49
CA MET A 49 -31.74 8.40 -20.58
C MET A 49 -30.91 7.60 -21.57
N SER A 50 -31.44 7.41 -22.79
CA SER A 50 -30.71 6.85 -23.93
C SER A 50 -29.97 7.99 -24.63
N VAL A 51 -28.64 7.90 -24.70
CA VAL A 51 -27.82 8.81 -25.50
C VAL A 51 -27.27 8.04 -26.69
N ALA A 52 -27.46 8.61 -27.88
CA ALA A 52 -27.07 8.05 -29.15
C ALA A 52 -25.54 7.95 -29.29
N THR A 53 -25.06 6.80 -29.73
CA THR A 53 -23.66 6.56 -30.10
C THR A 53 -23.32 7.21 -31.44
N PRO A 54 -22.18 7.93 -31.57
CA PRO A 54 -21.72 8.42 -32.85
C PRO A 54 -21.15 7.29 -33.72
N ARG A 55 -21.46 7.32 -35.03
CA ARG A 55 -20.95 6.41 -36.05
C ARG A 55 -19.47 6.68 -36.33
N VAL A 56 -18.65 5.62 -36.29
CA VAL A 56 -17.26 5.63 -36.76
C VAL A 56 -17.25 5.49 -38.30
N PRO A 57 -16.52 6.32 -39.05
CA PRO A 57 -16.37 6.14 -40.49
C PRO A 57 -15.42 4.96 -40.82
N ALA A 58 -15.79 4.20 -41.84
CA ALA A 58 -15.02 3.08 -42.37
C ALA A 58 -13.69 3.55 -43.00
N VAL A 59 -12.60 2.85 -42.68
CA VAL A 59 -11.28 3.01 -43.32
C VAL A 59 -11.22 2.12 -44.56
N PRO A 60 -10.72 2.61 -45.71
CA PRO A 60 -10.65 1.83 -46.94
C PRO A 60 -9.53 0.78 -46.86
N SER A 61 -9.90 -0.49 -46.99
CA SER A 61 -8.99 -1.62 -47.12
C SER A 61 -8.43 -1.69 -48.54
N GLY A 62 -7.16 -1.32 -48.70
CA GLY A 62 -6.45 -1.42 -49.97
C GLY A 62 -4.94 -1.59 -49.77
N LEU A 63 -4.51 -2.83 -49.53
CA LEU A 63 -3.14 -3.29 -49.83
C LEU A 63 -3.11 -4.82 -49.90
N LYS A 64 -3.10 -5.32 -51.13
CA LYS A 64 -2.79 -6.72 -51.45
C LYS A 64 -1.29 -6.91 -51.34
N VAL A 65 -0.85 -7.74 -50.40
CA VAL A 65 0.50 -8.32 -50.44
C VAL A 65 0.35 -9.82 -50.67
N SER A 66 0.77 -10.23 -51.85
CA SER A 66 0.90 -11.62 -52.28
C SER A 66 2.19 -12.18 -51.70
N ALA A 67 2.09 -13.10 -50.75
CA ALA A 67 3.20 -13.97 -50.34
C ALA A 67 2.68 -15.41 -50.31
N SER A 68 2.91 -16.11 -51.42
CA SER A 68 2.68 -17.55 -51.56
C SER A 68 3.75 -18.31 -50.79
N VAL A 69 3.39 -18.88 -49.63
CA VAL A 69 4.20 -19.89 -48.94
C VAL A 69 3.65 -21.27 -49.32
N PRO A 70 4.49 -22.23 -49.78
CA PRO A 70 4.02 -23.55 -50.15
C PRO A 70 3.61 -24.33 -48.90
N THR A 71 2.34 -24.72 -48.84
CA THR A 71 1.79 -25.61 -47.82
C THR A 71 2.27 -27.04 -48.11
N PRO A 72 2.74 -27.82 -47.12
CA PRO A 72 3.06 -29.22 -47.35
C PRO A 72 1.78 -29.99 -47.67
N ALA A 73 1.83 -30.83 -48.70
CA ALA A 73 0.73 -31.72 -49.07
C ALA A 73 0.39 -32.67 -47.91
N VAL A 74 -0.80 -32.51 -47.33
CA VAL A 74 -1.35 -33.44 -46.34
C VAL A 74 -1.70 -34.76 -47.06
N PRO A 75 -1.25 -35.93 -46.56
CA PRO A 75 -1.62 -37.21 -47.15
C PRO A 75 -3.13 -37.43 -47.02
N ARG A 76 -3.76 -37.76 -48.16
CA ARG A 76 -5.17 -38.08 -48.27
C ARG A 76 -5.44 -39.42 -47.58
N VAL A 77 -5.90 -39.37 -46.33
CA VAL A 77 -6.35 -40.56 -45.61
C VAL A 77 -7.63 -41.06 -46.27
N VAL A 78 -7.57 -42.23 -46.89
CA VAL A 78 -8.72 -42.95 -47.43
C VAL A 78 -9.56 -43.40 -46.23
N SER A 79 -10.74 -42.79 -46.07
CA SER A 79 -11.72 -43.20 -45.06
C SER A 79 -12.42 -44.47 -45.53
N THR A 80 -11.93 -45.63 -45.06
CA THR A 80 -12.67 -46.88 -45.11
C THR A 80 -13.50 -47.01 -43.83
N GLY A 81 -14.82 -46.91 -43.97
CA GLY A 81 -15.83 -47.47 -43.08
C GLY A 81 -15.79 -47.04 -41.61
N LEU A 82 -16.44 -45.93 -41.29
CA LEU A 82 -16.92 -45.70 -39.91
C LEU A 82 -18.33 -46.30 -39.75
N PRO A 83 -18.59 -47.09 -38.69
CA PRO A 83 -19.94 -47.54 -38.37
C PRO A 83 -20.81 -46.34 -37.99
N ALA A 84 -22.11 -46.43 -38.29
CA ALA A 84 -23.09 -45.38 -38.00
C ALA A 84 -22.99 -44.91 -36.54
N VAL A 85 -22.48 -43.69 -36.36
CA VAL A 85 -22.32 -43.04 -35.06
C VAL A 85 -23.64 -42.40 -34.66
N THR A 86 -24.11 -42.73 -33.46
CA THR A 86 -25.34 -42.23 -32.85
C THR A 86 -25.35 -40.69 -32.76
N PRO A 87 -26.27 -39.96 -33.42
CA PRO A 87 -26.24 -38.49 -33.56
C PRO A 87 -26.28 -37.67 -32.25
N GLY A 88 -26.60 -38.29 -31.11
CA GLY A 88 -26.71 -37.60 -29.82
C GLY A 88 -25.43 -37.53 -28.98
N LEU A 89 -24.49 -38.46 -29.17
CA LEU A 89 -23.25 -38.52 -28.39
C LEU A 89 -22.21 -37.49 -28.88
N ASP A 90 -22.22 -37.18 -30.18
CA ASP A 90 -21.34 -36.16 -30.76
C ASP A 90 -21.72 -34.74 -30.35
N ALA A 91 -23.02 -34.41 -30.26
CA ALA A 91 -23.44 -33.06 -29.88
C ALA A 91 -23.04 -32.71 -28.43
N LEU A 92 -23.12 -33.68 -27.50
CA LEU A 92 -22.66 -33.50 -26.12
C LEU A 92 -21.14 -33.37 -26.03
N ARG A 93 -20.41 -34.20 -26.79
CA ARG A 93 -18.95 -34.16 -26.84
C ARG A 93 -18.43 -32.87 -27.48
N ILE A 94 -19.09 -32.38 -28.53
CA ILE A 94 -18.81 -31.08 -29.16
C ILE A 94 -19.04 -29.94 -28.17
N ARG A 95 -20.17 -29.92 -27.44
CA ARG A 95 -20.41 -28.90 -26.41
C ARG A 95 -19.40 -28.95 -25.26
N GLN A 96 -18.97 -30.14 -24.86
CA GLN A 96 -17.90 -30.28 -23.87
C GLN A 96 -16.56 -29.74 -24.39
N LEU A 97 -16.21 -30.05 -25.63
CA LEU A 97 -15.01 -29.52 -26.29
C LEU A 97 -15.06 -28.00 -26.43
N GLU A 98 -16.20 -27.42 -26.82
CA GLU A 98 -16.40 -25.97 -26.90
C GLU A 98 -16.20 -25.29 -25.54
N LYS A 99 -16.76 -25.87 -24.46
CA LYS A 99 -16.54 -25.37 -23.10
C LYS A 99 -15.07 -25.47 -22.68
N SER A 100 -14.40 -26.58 -22.99
CA SER A 100 -12.97 -26.76 -22.69
C SER A 100 -12.11 -25.76 -23.46
N VAL A 101 -12.41 -25.49 -24.74
CA VAL A 101 -11.70 -24.48 -25.54
C VAL A 101 -11.91 -23.09 -24.98
N GLN A 102 -13.14 -22.72 -24.60
CA GLN A 102 -13.41 -21.43 -23.95
C GLN A 102 -12.68 -21.29 -22.62
N ALA A 103 -12.66 -22.34 -21.79
CA ALA A 103 -11.93 -22.35 -20.53
C ALA A 103 -10.41 -22.17 -20.75
N LEU A 104 -9.83 -22.91 -21.68
CA LEU A 104 -8.41 -22.79 -22.04
C LEU A 104 -8.08 -21.41 -22.63
N GLN A 105 -8.97 -20.81 -23.41
CA GLN A 105 -8.79 -19.45 -23.92
C GLN A 105 -8.78 -18.42 -22.79
N GLN A 106 -9.69 -18.55 -21.81
CA GLN A 106 -9.70 -17.70 -20.62
C GLN A 106 -8.43 -17.90 -19.77
N GLU A 107 -8.00 -19.14 -19.56
CA GLU A 107 -6.77 -19.47 -18.84
C GLU A 107 -5.53 -18.91 -19.54
N ASN A 108 -5.45 -19.01 -20.88
CA ASN A 108 -4.34 -18.45 -21.65
C ASN A 108 -4.31 -16.92 -21.60
N LEU A 109 -5.48 -16.27 -21.59
CA LEU A 109 -5.58 -14.81 -21.37
C LEU A 109 -5.12 -14.43 -19.96
N GLN A 110 -5.48 -15.19 -18.93
CA GLN A 110 -5.01 -14.98 -17.57
C GLN A 110 -3.50 -15.19 -17.46
N LEU A 111 -2.94 -16.27 -18.03
CA LEU A 111 -1.51 -16.55 -18.04
C LEU A 111 -0.71 -15.47 -18.79
N LYS A 112 -1.23 -14.98 -19.92
CA LYS A 112 -0.62 -13.85 -20.64
C LYS A 112 -0.64 -12.57 -19.79
N ALA A 113 -1.72 -12.29 -19.06
CA ALA A 113 -1.77 -11.18 -18.13
C ALA A 113 -0.72 -11.36 -17.00
N THR A 114 -0.61 -12.57 -16.43
CA THR A 114 0.39 -12.90 -15.40
C THR A 114 1.83 -12.77 -15.92
N LEU A 115 2.12 -13.25 -17.13
CA LEU A 115 3.44 -13.12 -17.77
C LEU A 115 3.76 -11.67 -18.10
N ASN A 116 2.77 -10.85 -18.45
CA ASN A 116 2.94 -9.41 -18.64
C ASN A 116 3.24 -8.66 -17.33
N HIS A 117 3.03 -9.27 -16.16
CA HIS A 117 3.47 -8.72 -14.87
C HIS A 117 4.96 -9.00 -14.57
N ILE A 118 5.53 -9.99 -15.26
CA ILE A 118 6.94 -10.41 -15.15
C ILE A 118 7.70 -9.77 -16.31
N GLY A 119 7.83 -8.45 -16.25
CA GLY A 119 8.56 -7.66 -17.23
C GLY A 119 8.68 -6.25 -16.71
N SER A 120 9.91 -5.77 -16.55
CA SER A 120 10.15 -4.41 -16.13
C SER A 120 9.70 -3.45 -17.23
N ASN A 121 9.06 -2.35 -16.87
CA ASN A 121 8.95 -1.24 -17.79
C ASN A 121 10.34 -0.57 -17.83
N PRO A 122 11.11 -0.65 -18.95
CA PRO A 122 12.48 -0.18 -18.97
C PRO A 122 12.62 1.30 -18.62
N SER A 123 11.58 2.12 -18.89
CA SER A 123 11.56 3.54 -18.52
C SER A 123 11.38 3.78 -17.02
N LEU A 124 10.74 2.85 -16.30
CA LEU A 124 10.51 2.96 -14.85
C LEU A 124 11.56 2.19 -14.03
N ARG A 125 12.27 1.24 -14.64
CA ARG A 125 13.30 0.42 -14.00
C ARG A 125 14.41 1.27 -13.37
N ARG A 126 14.82 2.33 -14.06
CA ARG A 126 15.80 3.32 -13.56
C ARG A 126 15.20 4.30 -12.55
N ALA A 127 13.90 4.24 -12.27
CA ALA A 127 13.25 5.03 -11.23
C ALA A 127 13.04 4.24 -9.94
N THR A 128 13.38 2.95 -9.92
CA THR A 128 13.21 2.08 -8.76
C THR A 128 14.56 1.52 -8.30
N PHE A 129 14.67 1.24 -7.00
CA PHE A 129 15.82 0.57 -6.41
C PHE A 129 15.37 -0.50 -5.45
N GLN A 130 16.29 -1.40 -5.12
CA GLN A 130 16.07 -2.46 -4.13
C GLN A 130 17.04 -2.29 -2.96
N ALA A 131 16.58 -2.50 -1.73
CA ALA A 131 17.52 -2.70 -0.62
C ALA A 131 18.23 -4.05 -0.77
N VAL A 132 19.56 -4.02 -0.74
CA VAL A 132 20.42 -5.20 -0.85
C VAL A 132 20.99 -5.50 0.54
N ALA A 133 20.85 -6.75 0.97
CA ALA A 133 21.49 -7.22 2.19
C ALA A 133 22.98 -7.36 1.95
N THR A 134 23.80 -6.70 2.77
CA THR A 134 25.24 -6.94 2.79
C THR A 134 25.53 -8.07 3.79
N THR A 135 26.68 -8.73 3.66
CA THR A 135 27.08 -9.81 4.58
C THR A 135 27.16 -9.37 6.05
N ASN A 136 27.29 -8.07 6.29
CA ASN A 136 27.47 -7.50 7.62
C ASN A 136 26.18 -6.86 8.18
N GLU A 137 25.19 -6.57 7.32
CA GLU A 137 23.95 -5.87 7.69
C GLU A 137 22.76 -6.54 6.98
N PRO A 138 22.14 -7.57 7.61
CA PRO A 138 20.95 -8.18 7.06
C PRO A 138 19.82 -7.13 7.01
N THR A 139 19.25 -6.93 5.82
CA THR A 139 18.08 -6.07 5.61
C THR A 139 16.95 -6.90 4.99
N ASN A 140 15.71 -6.55 5.30
CA ASN A 140 14.58 -7.10 4.57
C ASN A 140 14.64 -6.61 3.13
N PRO A 141 14.42 -7.48 2.12
CA PRO A 141 14.28 -7.00 0.76
C PRO A 141 13.05 -6.12 0.65
N PHE A 142 13.26 -4.86 0.32
CA PHE A 142 12.19 -3.91 0.03
C PHE A 142 12.52 -3.10 -1.21
N SER A 143 11.47 -2.54 -1.80
CA SER A 143 11.56 -1.66 -2.94
C SER A 143 11.72 -0.22 -2.49
N GLY A 144 12.29 0.60 -3.34
CA GLY A 144 12.24 2.03 -3.22
C GLY A 144 12.04 2.69 -4.58
N THR A 145 11.64 3.95 -4.53
CA THR A 145 11.35 4.76 -5.71
C THR A 145 12.16 6.03 -5.66
N ALA A 146 12.90 6.35 -6.72
CA ALA A 146 13.55 7.63 -6.91
C ALA A 146 12.55 8.62 -7.54
N PHE A 147 12.51 9.81 -6.97
CA PHE A 147 11.68 10.92 -7.46
C PHE A 147 12.48 12.21 -7.46
N ARG A 148 12.02 13.15 -8.27
CA ARG A 148 12.57 14.50 -8.34
C ARG A 148 11.55 15.51 -7.83
N THR A 149 12.05 16.55 -7.18
CA THR A 149 11.25 17.68 -6.75
C THR A 149 12.07 18.97 -6.86
N VAL A 150 11.41 20.10 -6.70
CA VAL A 150 12.06 21.42 -6.66
C VAL A 150 11.94 21.97 -5.25
N TYR A 151 13.06 22.27 -4.61
CA TYR A 151 13.12 22.93 -3.31
C TYR A 151 13.97 24.20 -3.43
N ASN A 152 13.43 25.35 -3.00
CA ASN A 152 14.09 26.66 -3.15
C ASN A 152 14.59 26.99 -4.58
N GLY A 153 13.92 26.46 -5.60
CA GLY A 153 14.27 26.66 -7.02
C GLY A 153 15.33 25.70 -7.56
N GLU A 154 15.86 24.80 -6.75
CA GLU A 154 16.83 23.78 -7.15
C GLU A 154 16.12 22.42 -7.33
N GLU A 155 16.42 21.73 -8.44
CA GLU A 155 15.94 20.36 -8.65
C GLU A 155 16.79 19.40 -7.81
N GLU A 156 16.14 18.59 -6.99
CA GLU A 156 16.78 17.59 -6.14
C GLU A 156 16.21 16.20 -6.41
N VAL A 157 17.09 15.19 -6.31
CA VAL A 157 16.73 13.78 -6.42
C VAL A 157 16.77 13.13 -5.04
N PHE A 158 15.69 12.44 -4.71
CA PHE A 158 15.55 11.67 -3.49
C PHE A 158 15.00 10.29 -3.78
N GLY A 159 15.25 9.36 -2.87
CA GLY A 159 14.52 8.10 -2.82
C GLY A 159 13.40 8.17 -1.81
N VAL A 160 12.43 7.27 -1.95
CA VAL A 160 11.43 7.00 -0.92
C VAL A 160 11.19 5.51 -0.82
N VAL A 161 11.01 5.05 0.41
CA VAL A 161 10.72 3.65 0.77
C VAL A 161 9.53 3.63 1.72
N ALA A 162 8.89 2.48 1.89
CA ALA A 162 7.89 2.32 2.94
C ALA A 162 8.58 2.25 4.31
N ALA A 163 8.16 3.06 5.27
CA ALA A 163 8.86 3.19 6.56
C ALA A 163 8.90 1.87 7.33
N HIS A 164 7.80 1.10 7.32
CA HIS A 164 7.77 -0.21 7.98
C HIS A 164 8.70 -1.25 7.35
N ALA A 165 9.09 -1.06 6.08
CA ALA A 165 9.91 -2.04 5.36
C ALA A 165 11.41 -1.96 5.74
N ILE A 166 11.84 -0.83 6.31
CA ILE A 166 13.22 -0.58 6.74
C ILE A 166 13.60 -1.40 8.00
N ALA A 167 12.62 -1.98 8.70
CA ALA A 167 12.88 -2.78 9.89
C ALA A 167 13.71 -4.01 9.53
N SER A 168 14.80 -4.26 10.25
CA SER A 168 15.76 -5.33 9.97
C SER A 168 15.13 -6.74 10.07
N SER A 169 14.05 -6.91 10.85
CA SER A 169 13.17 -8.07 10.75
C SER A 169 11.79 -7.81 11.36
N ALA A 170 10.81 -8.71 11.12
CA ALA A 170 9.52 -8.66 11.83
C ALA A 170 9.65 -8.78 13.36
N ARG A 171 10.80 -9.24 13.87
CA ARG A 171 11.11 -9.39 15.30
C ARG A 171 12.05 -8.31 15.83
N ASP A 172 12.76 -7.62 14.94
CA ASP A 172 13.89 -6.76 15.26
C ASP A 172 13.55 -5.33 14.84
N LYS A 173 13.49 -4.44 15.83
CA LYS A 173 12.96 -3.07 15.66
C LYS A 173 14.02 -2.07 15.22
N ALA A 174 15.26 -2.51 15.02
CA ALA A 174 16.31 -1.67 14.46
C ALA A 174 15.97 -1.37 13.00
N LEU A 175 15.90 -0.08 12.67
CA LEU A 175 15.79 0.37 11.29
C LEU A 175 17.21 0.72 10.85
N ASN A 176 17.69 0.09 9.78
CA ASN A 176 19.01 0.44 9.26
C ASN A 176 18.92 1.86 8.65
N ARG A 177 19.47 2.87 9.35
CA ARG A 177 19.50 4.24 8.82
C ARG A 177 20.36 4.32 7.58
N HIS A 178 21.45 3.56 7.56
CA HIS A 178 22.34 3.40 6.42
C HIS A 178 22.12 2.02 5.80
N PHE A 179 22.09 1.94 4.48
CA PHE A 179 21.90 0.67 3.78
C PHE A 179 22.47 0.73 2.35
N THR A 180 22.57 -0.43 1.71
CA THR A 180 22.98 -0.54 0.32
C THR A 180 21.75 -0.65 -0.58
N VAL A 181 21.74 0.13 -1.67
CA VAL A 181 20.72 0.05 -2.72
C VAL A 181 21.29 -0.57 -3.98
N GLY A 182 20.54 -1.48 -4.59
CA GLY A 182 20.76 -1.99 -5.94
C GLY A 182 19.96 -1.16 -6.94
N ILE A 183 20.65 -0.58 -7.93
CA ILE A 183 20.09 0.26 -8.99
C ILE A 183 20.43 -0.38 -10.33
N PHE A 184 19.50 -0.43 -11.28
CA PHE A 184 19.79 -0.92 -12.62
C PHE A 184 20.49 0.14 -13.48
N ASP A 185 21.63 -0.24 -14.03
CA ASP A 185 22.32 0.44 -15.13
C ASP A 185 22.30 -0.49 -16.36
N GLY A 186 21.32 -0.26 -17.24
CA GLY A 186 20.97 -1.24 -18.29
C GLY A 186 20.49 -2.56 -17.68
N GLU A 187 21.19 -3.65 -17.98
CA GLU A 187 20.89 -4.99 -17.44
C GLU A 187 21.66 -5.31 -16.16
N LYS A 188 22.61 -4.48 -15.76
CA LYS A 188 23.45 -4.72 -14.59
C LYS A 188 22.88 -4.02 -13.37
N MET A 189 22.86 -4.70 -12.23
CA MET A 189 22.60 -4.06 -10.94
C MET A 189 23.92 -3.51 -10.36
N VAL A 190 23.90 -2.25 -9.94
CA VAL A 190 25.00 -1.54 -9.28
C VAL A 190 24.59 -1.28 -7.84
N GLU A 191 25.47 -1.60 -6.89
CA GLU A 191 25.23 -1.47 -5.47
C GLU A 191 25.92 -0.21 -4.92
N LEU A 192 25.15 0.69 -4.31
CA LEU A 192 25.66 1.97 -3.80
C LEU A 192 25.08 2.28 -2.41
N PRO A 193 25.76 3.06 -1.57
CA PRO A 193 25.26 3.44 -0.25
C PRO A 193 24.11 4.43 -0.33
N ALA A 194 23.18 4.32 0.61
CA ALA A 194 22.04 5.21 0.80
C ALA A 194 21.78 5.46 2.29
N GLU A 195 21.13 6.58 2.61
CA GLU A 195 20.79 6.96 3.99
C GLU A 195 19.31 7.38 4.09
N ILE A 196 18.63 6.93 5.15
CA ILE A 196 17.34 7.48 5.57
C ILE A 196 17.57 8.81 6.28
N VAL A 197 17.12 9.90 5.67
CA VAL A 197 17.33 11.26 6.19
C VAL A 197 16.10 11.88 6.85
N GLN A 198 14.90 11.40 6.51
CA GLN A 198 13.65 11.83 7.13
C GLN A 198 12.64 10.70 7.12
N ILE A 199 11.75 10.65 8.12
CA ILE A 199 10.75 9.59 8.22
C ILE A 199 9.39 10.13 8.63
N SER A 200 8.35 9.50 8.11
CA SER A 200 7.01 9.54 8.70
C SER A 200 6.65 8.18 9.24
N SER A 201 6.06 8.18 10.42
CA SER A 201 5.66 6.99 11.17
C SER A 201 4.89 5.96 10.30
N PRO A 202 5.19 4.65 10.42
CA PRO A 202 4.38 3.55 9.88
C PRO A 202 2.87 3.63 10.22
N SER A 203 2.54 4.26 11.34
CA SER A 203 1.16 4.47 11.80
C SER A 203 0.45 5.62 11.07
N MET A 204 1.18 6.43 10.30
CA MET A 204 0.66 7.61 9.61
C MET A 204 0.92 7.56 8.09
N LEU A 205 1.92 8.27 7.56
CA LEU A 205 2.22 8.25 6.12
C LEU A 205 3.01 6.99 5.72
N ASP A 206 3.72 6.35 6.65
CA ASP A 206 4.45 5.09 6.40
C ASP A 206 5.43 5.17 5.22
N ILE A 207 6.18 6.26 5.17
CA ILE A 207 7.19 6.54 4.14
C ILE A 207 8.44 7.14 4.79
N ALA A 208 9.60 6.86 4.21
CA ALA A 208 10.86 7.46 4.62
C ALA A 208 11.63 7.98 3.41
N LEU A 209 12.23 9.15 3.56
CA LEU A 209 13.04 9.83 2.58
C LEU A 209 14.46 9.29 2.61
N VAL A 210 14.98 8.99 1.43
CA VAL A 210 16.32 8.43 1.22
C VAL A 210 17.18 9.45 0.48
N LYS A 211 18.39 9.71 0.99
CA LYS A 211 19.42 10.45 0.27
C LYS A 211 20.44 9.48 -0.32
N PHE A 212 20.89 9.80 -1.52
CA PHE A 212 21.82 8.99 -2.29
C PHE A 212 23.19 9.65 -2.36
N SER A 213 24.22 8.86 -2.64
CA SER A 213 25.51 9.42 -3.05
C SER A 213 25.38 10.12 -4.42
N PRO A 214 26.23 11.12 -4.73
CA PRO A 214 26.23 11.77 -6.05
C PRO A 214 26.47 10.82 -7.23
N GLU A 215 27.07 9.65 -6.98
CA GLU A 215 27.22 8.58 -7.97
C GLU A 215 25.89 7.87 -8.24
N ALA A 216 25.14 7.53 -7.19
CA ALA A 216 23.84 6.88 -7.31
C ALA A 216 22.79 7.79 -7.97
N GLU A 217 22.79 9.09 -7.65
CA GLU A 217 21.86 10.06 -8.26
C GLU A 217 21.94 10.06 -9.80
N LYS A 218 23.14 9.88 -10.37
CA LYS A 218 23.36 9.86 -11.83
C LYS A 218 22.81 8.61 -12.51
N LEU A 219 22.58 7.53 -11.75
CA LEU A 219 22.03 6.29 -12.29
C LEU A 219 20.51 6.32 -12.37
N PHE A 220 19.85 7.18 -11.59
CA PHE A 220 18.39 7.26 -11.59
C PHE A 220 17.82 8.02 -12.79
N GLN A 221 16.62 7.60 -13.20
CA GLN A 221 15.67 8.40 -13.98
C GLN A 221 14.48 8.68 -13.05
N PRO A 222 14.57 9.71 -12.20
CA PRO A 222 13.61 9.91 -11.14
C PRO A 222 12.22 10.30 -11.68
N LEU A 223 11.17 9.79 -11.02
CA LEU A 223 9.80 10.13 -11.39
C LEU A 223 9.46 11.56 -10.97
N ARG A 224 8.62 12.21 -11.78
CA ARG A 224 7.92 13.44 -11.37
C ARG A 224 6.72 13.07 -10.50
N ILE A 225 6.50 13.79 -9.40
CA ILE A 225 5.27 13.70 -8.62
C ILE A 225 4.11 14.22 -9.47
N SER A 226 3.01 13.47 -9.57
CA SER A 226 1.86 13.92 -10.34
C SER A 226 1.17 15.11 -9.66
N ASP A 227 0.93 16.16 -10.42
CA ASP A 227 0.11 17.31 -9.99
C ASP A 227 -1.40 17.04 -10.19
N VAL A 228 -1.74 15.95 -10.86
CA VAL A 228 -3.12 15.59 -11.19
C VAL A 228 -3.70 14.69 -10.10
N PRO A 229 -4.74 15.13 -9.37
CA PRO A 229 -5.39 14.28 -8.38
C PRO A 229 -6.03 13.07 -9.06
N VAL A 230 -5.71 11.88 -8.56
CA VAL A 230 -6.36 10.64 -9.02
C VAL A 230 -7.76 10.49 -8.45
N LYS A 231 -8.64 9.86 -9.22
CA LYS A 231 -10.05 9.66 -8.88
C LYS A 231 -10.47 8.21 -9.04
N PHE A 232 -11.62 7.88 -8.44
CA PHE A 232 -12.23 6.57 -8.59
C PHE A 232 -12.43 6.23 -10.08
N GLY A 233 -12.04 5.01 -10.47
CA GLY A 233 -12.12 4.53 -11.85
C GLY A 233 -10.86 4.78 -12.69
N ASP A 234 -9.92 5.61 -12.24
CA ASP A 234 -8.62 5.71 -12.91
C ASP A 234 -7.87 4.36 -12.82
N VAL A 235 -7.05 4.10 -13.84
CA VAL A 235 -6.19 2.92 -13.92
C VAL A 235 -4.76 3.35 -13.67
N LEU A 236 -4.13 2.71 -12.69
CA LEU A 236 -2.74 2.93 -12.32
C LEU A 236 -1.91 1.69 -12.66
N SER A 237 -0.59 1.84 -12.62
CA SER A 237 0.34 0.71 -12.60
C SER A 237 1.31 0.85 -11.43
N SER A 238 2.14 -0.17 -11.20
CA SER A 238 3.19 -0.09 -10.20
C SER A 238 4.47 -0.75 -10.65
N GLN A 239 5.59 -0.13 -10.34
CA GLN A 239 6.92 -0.66 -10.63
C GLN A 239 7.71 -0.78 -9.33
N GLY A 240 8.38 -1.92 -9.15
CA GLY A 240 9.31 -2.13 -8.05
C GLY A 240 9.80 -3.56 -8.02
N PHE A 241 10.16 -4.05 -6.84
CA PHE A 241 10.73 -5.37 -6.64
C PHE A 241 9.79 -6.26 -5.86
N ALA A 242 9.65 -7.50 -6.31
CA ALA A 242 8.93 -8.54 -5.59
C ALA A 242 9.80 -9.80 -5.58
N GLN A 243 10.11 -10.33 -4.40
CA GLN A 243 11.05 -11.43 -4.22
C GLN A 243 12.37 -11.25 -4.99
N TYR A 244 12.99 -10.05 -4.92
CA TYR A 244 14.22 -9.70 -5.65
C TYR A 244 14.11 -9.64 -7.18
N LYS A 245 12.91 -9.75 -7.73
CA LYS A 245 12.66 -9.59 -9.15
C LYS A 245 12.03 -8.24 -9.40
N ASP A 246 12.52 -7.57 -10.42
CA ASP A 246 11.87 -6.37 -10.94
C ASP A 246 10.53 -6.74 -11.56
N VAL A 247 9.45 -6.08 -11.12
CA VAL A 247 8.08 -6.40 -11.52
C VAL A 247 7.29 -5.15 -11.84
N ASN A 248 6.42 -5.28 -12.83
CA ASN A 248 5.42 -4.28 -13.17
C ASN A 248 4.03 -4.85 -12.91
N ILE A 249 3.20 -4.13 -12.17
CA ILE A 249 1.81 -4.49 -11.89
C ILE A 249 0.90 -3.49 -12.61
N PRO A 250 0.51 -3.75 -13.87
CA PRO A 250 -0.49 -2.97 -14.58
C PRO A 250 -1.90 -3.15 -14.00
N ASP A 251 -2.85 -2.40 -14.54
CA ASP A 251 -4.29 -2.55 -14.31
C ASP A 251 -4.73 -2.48 -12.83
N ARG A 252 -4.08 -1.59 -12.07
CA ARG A 252 -4.47 -1.27 -10.70
C ARG A 252 -5.60 -0.26 -10.72
N HIS A 253 -6.83 -0.74 -10.57
CA HIS A 253 -8.03 0.12 -10.54
C HIS A 253 -8.19 0.76 -9.16
N ILE A 254 -8.41 2.08 -9.13
CA ILE A 254 -8.65 2.79 -7.87
C ILE A 254 -10.01 2.40 -7.29
N THR A 255 -9.99 1.81 -6.09
CA THR A 255 -11.19 1.40 -5.34
C THR A 255 -11.61 2.45 -4.32
N LYS A 256 -10.66 3.24 -3.80
CA LYS A 256 -10.94 4.34 -2.86
C LYS A 256 -9.78 5.32 -2.81
N VAL A 257 -10.09 6.61 -2.62
CA VAL A 257 -9.10 7.64 -2.32
C VAL A 257 -9.43 8.26 -0.96
N THR A 258 -8.40 8.48 -0.16
CA THR A 258 -8.44 9.21 1.11
C THR A 258 -7.35 10.27 1.11
N PRO A 259 -7.39 11.28 1.99
CA PRO A 259 -6.35 12.30 2.04
C PRO A 259 -4.93 11.75 2.09
N LEU A 260 -4.68 10.64 2.82
CA LEU A 260 -3.34 10.05 2.93
C LEU A 260 -3.04 8.92 1.96
N SER A 261 -4.06 8.27 1.40
CA SER A 261 -3.87 6.99 0.74
C SER A 261 -4.79 6.76 -0.45
N VAL A 262 -4.21 6.20 -1.50
CA VAL A 262 -4.88 5.64 -2.66
C VAL A 262 -4.98 4.12 -2.46
N ARG A 263 -6.21 3.59 -2.57
CA ARG A 263 -6.49 2.16 -2.52
C ARG A 263 -6.82 1.65 -3.90
N THR A 264 -6.23 0.52 -4.25
CA THR A 264 -6.32 -0.05 -5.59
C THR A 264 -6.61 -1.53 -5.52
N THR A 265 -7.10 -2.11 -6.62
CA THR A 265 -6.94 -3.54 -6.87
C THR A 265 -5.45 -3.88 -6.98
N ILE A 266 -5.09 -5.13 -6.73
CA ILE A 266 -3.74 -5.64 -6.92
C ILE A 266 -3.79 -6.99 -7.64
N PRO A 267 -3.78 -7.00 -8.99
CA PRO A 267 -3.87 -8.22 -9.80
C PRO A 267 -2.54 -9.00 -9.81
N PHE A 268 -1.95 -9.22 -8.63
CA PHE A 268 -0.66 -9.88 -8.46
C PHE A 268 -0.80 -10.93 -7.37
N ALA A 269 -0.33 -12.16 -7.61
CA ALA A 269 -0.55 -13.27 -6.67
C ALA A 269 0.07 -12.98 -5.31
N ARG A 270 -0.60 -13.38 -4.22
CA ARG A 270 -0.24 -12.99 -2.86
C ARG A 270 1.16 -13.45 -2.48
N GLU A 271 1.48 -14.69 -2.81
CA GLU A 271 2.76 -15.35 -2.62
C GLU A 271 3.91 -14.58 -3.26
N ASP A 272 3.64 -13.87 -4.35
CA ASP A 272 4.62 -13.10 -5.09
C ASP A 272 4.77 -11.67 -4.58
N ARG A 273 3.82 -11.13 -3.81
CA ARG A 273 3.85 -9.74 -3.29
C ARG A 273 4.99 -9.35 -2.33
N PRO A 274 5.62 -10.25 -1.54
CA PRO A 274 6.68 -9.84 -0.62
C PRO A 274 7.80 -9.06 -1.33
N GLY A 275 8.18 -7.91 -0.76
CA GLY A 275 9.17 -6.99 -1.34
C GLY A 275 8.58 -5.75 -2.01
N LEU A 276 7.28 -5.76 -2.37
CA LEU A 276 6.65 -4.65 -3.09
C LEU A 276 6.55 -3.35 -2.28
N CYS A 277 6.64 -3.40 -0.96
CA CYS A 277 6.56 -2.18 -0.14
C CYS A 277 7.69 -1.20 -0.54
N GLY A 278 7.30 0.03 -0.83
CA GLY A 278 8.15 1.09 -1.40
C GLY A 278 8.15 1.19 -2.93
N SER A 279 7.43 0.30 -3.63
CA SER A 279 7.24 0.38 -5.09
C SER A 279 6.50 1.63 -5.50
N ALA A 280 6.84 2.16 -6.68
CA ALA A 280 6.16 3.29 -7.29
C ALA A 280 4.75 2.88 -7.71
N VAL A 281 3.78 3.74 -7.49
CA VAL A 281 2.44 3.66 -8.10
C VAL A 281 2.30 4.86 -9.02
N VAL A 282 2.08 4.61 -10.31
CA VAL A 282 2.13 5.66 -11.35
C VAL A 282 0.84 5.73 -12.17
N ASN A 283 0.58 6.91 -12.73
CA ASN A 283 -0.51 7.13 -13.69
C ASN A 283 -0.09 6.75 -15.13
N ALA A 284 -0.98 6.98 -16.10
CA ALA A 284 -0.73 6.69 -17.52
C ALA A 284 0.43 7.50 -18.12
N ASP A 285 0.71 8.68 -17.56
CA ASP A 285 1.80 9.58 -17.95
C ASP A 285 3.13 9.25 -17.25
N GLN A 286 3.20 8.11 -16.54
CA GLN A 286 4.36 7.67 -15.76
C GLN A 286 4.76 8.63 -14.64
N GLU A 287 3.81 9.39 -14.11
CA GLU A 287 4.02 10.25 -12.95
C GLU A 287 3.70 9.51 -11.66
N LEU A 288 4.46 9.82 -10.62
CA LEU A 288 4.32 9.21 -9.31
C LEU A 288 3.07 9.72 -8.61
N VAL A 289 2.11 8.82 -8.40
CA VAL A 289 0.85 9.05 -7.69
C VAL A 289 0.97 8.64 -6.22
N GLY A 290 1.73 7.58 -5.94
CA GLY A 290 1.90 7.10 -4.58
C GLY A 290 2.97 6.06 -4.40
N ILE A 291 3.22 5.71 -3.15
CA ILE A 291 4.19 4.68 -2.73
C ILE A 291 3.43 3.50 -2.16
N HIS A 292 3.62 2.32 -2.72
CA HIS A 292 2.95 1.12 -2.22
C HIS A 292 3.42 0.81 -0.78
N THR A 293 2.49 0.80 0.19
CA THR A 293 2.83 0.56 1.60
C THR A 293 2.19 -0.70 2.16
N GLY A 294 1.77 -1.63 1.30
CA GLY A 294 1.23 -2.92 1.71
C GLY A 294 -0.09 -3.27 1.04
N SER A 295 -0.58 -4.47 1.35
CA SER A 295 -1.81 -5.01 0.79
C SER A 295 -2.60 -5.77 1.85
N SER A 296 -3.93 -5.77 1.73
CA SER A 296 -4.82 -6.64 2.49
C SER A 296 -5.41 -7.69 1.57
N TYR A 297 -5.55 -8.90 2.11
CA TYR A 297 -6.10 -10.06 1.43
C TYR A 297 -7.37 -10.51 2.15
N ASP A 298 -8.47 -10.65 1.43
CA ASP A 298 -9.64 -11.34 1.94
C ASP A 298 -9.60 -12.81 1.49
N ARG A 299 -9.58 -13.73 2.47
CA ARG A 299 -9.56 -15.19 2.23
C ARG A 299 -10.80 -15.69 1.51
N GLN A 300 -11.91 -14.97 1.57
CA GLN A 300 -13.19 -15.44 1.07
C GLN A 300 -13.47 -15.00 -0.37
N ASP A 301 -12.85 -13.91 -0.83
CA ASP A 301 -13.00 -13.44 -2.21
C ASP A 301 -11.80 -12.58 -2.61
N ALA A 302 -10.95 -13.14 -3.49
CA ALA A 302 -9.74 -12.50 -4.00
C ALA A 302 -10.03 -11.21 -4.79
N GLN A 303 -11.29 -10.95 -5.16
CA GLN A 303 -11.71 -9.68 -5.75
C GLN A 303 -11.63 -8.51 -4.76
N PHE A 304 -11.51 -8.78 -3.46
CA PHE A 304 -11.30 -7.77 -2.41
C PHE A 304 -9.82 -7.60 -2.02
N ASP A 305 -8.89 -8.04 -2.87
CA ASP A 305 -7.49 -7.75 -2.66
C ASP A 305 -7.21 -6.27 -2.89
N VAL A 306 -6.89 -5.58 -1.79
CA VAL A 306 -6.66 -4.14 -1.79
C VAL A 306 -5.18 -3.87 -1.59
N GLY A 307 -4.58 -3.22 -2.58
CA GLY A 307 -3.28 -2.58 -2.43
C GLY A 307 -3.43 -1.18 -1.86
N TYR A 308 -2.62 -0.84 -0.88
CA TYR A 308 -2.53 0.50 -0.29
C TYR A 308 -1.31 1.21 -0.84
N ALA A 309 -1.49 2.48 -1.18
CA ALA A 309 -0.39 3.39 -1.49
C ALA A 309 -0.57 4.69 -0.69
N THR A 310 0.52 5.20 -0.14
CA THR A 310 0.56 6.55 0.44
C THR A 310 0.65 7.56 -0.70
N ASN A 311 -0.11 8.65 -0.63
CA ASN A 311 -0.13 9.66 -1.68
C ASN A 311 1.25 10.34 -1.83
N ALA A 312 1.75 10.44 -3.07
CA ALA A 312 3.06 11.01 -3.37
C ALA A 312 3.13 12.53 -3.11
N SER A 313 1.99 13.23 -3.00
CA SER A 313 1.98 14.66 -2.65
C SER A 313 2.67 14.96 -1.32
N PHE A 314 2.72 14.00 -0.38
CA PHE A 314 3.39 14.18 0.91
C PHE A 314 4.92 14.04 0.85
N LEU A 315 5.50 13.62 -0.29
CA LEU A 315 6.95 13.54 -0.43
C LEU A 315 7.60 14.92 -0.31
N ASN A 316 6.95 15.97 -0.82
CA ASN A 316 7.41 17.34 -0.65
C ASN A 316 7.43 17.76 0.82
N THR A 317 6.47 17.31 1.64
CA THR A 317 6.49 17.55 3.09
C THR A 317 7.68 16.86 3.77
N LEU A 318 8.09 15.67 3.32
CA LEU A 318 9.30 15.03 3.85
C LEU A 318 10.57 15.78 3.44
N VAL A 319 10.64 16.27 2.20
CA VAL A 319 11.78 17.08 1.71
C VAL A 319 11.88 18.40 2.47
N GLU A 320 10.75 19.07 2.69
CA GLU A 320 10.68 20.27 3.53
C GLU A 320 11.17 19.98 4.95
N ALA A 321 10.70 18.89 5.57
CA ALA A 321 11.15 18.50 6.90
C ALA A 321 12.65 18.23 6.94
N TYR A 322 13.20 17.54 5.94
CA TYR A 322 14.65 17.29 5.86
C TYR A 322 15.45 18.60 5.88
N HIS A 323 15.06 19.58 5.07
CA HIS A 323 15.74 20.88 5.00
C HIS A 323 15.51 21.77 6.22
N ASN A 324 14.41 21.56 6.95
CA ASN A 324 14.02 22.35 8.12
C ASN A 324 14.25 21.62 9.46
N GLY A 325 15.25 20.74 9.53
CA GLY A 325 15.65 20.10 10.80
C GLY A 325 14.60 19.16 11.40
N GLY A 326 13.78 18.53 10.56
CA GLY A 326 12.70 17.62 10.91
C GLY A 326 11.32 18.29 11.00
N GLU A 327 11.22 19.60 10.79
CA GLU A 327 9.98 20.36 10.92
C GLU A 327 9.29 20.56 9.56
N ALA A 328 8.20 19.83 9.34
CA ALA A 328 7.19 20.16 8.34
C ALA A 328 5.86 19.57 8.76
N THR A 329 4.76 20.18 8.31
CA THR A 329 3.42 19.75 8.67
C THR A 329 2.55 19.42 7.47
N PHE A 330 1.60 18.51 7.67
CA PHE A 330 0.53 18.23 6.72
C PHE A 330 -0.82 18.24 7.44
N PRO A 331 -1.92 18.58 6.76
CA PRO A 331 -3.22 18.68 7.41
C PRO A 331 -3.85 17.30 7.64
N LEU A 332 -4.44 17.10 8.81
CA LEU A 332 -5.52 16.13 9.00
C LEU A 332 -6.78 16.69 8.34
N VAL A 333 -7.30 15.98 7.34
CA VAL A 333 -8.47 16.42 6.55
C VAL A 333 -9.69 15.56 6.87
N LEU A 334 -10.75 16.14 7.45
CA LEU A 334 -12.03 15.47 7.67
C LEU A 334 -13.15 16.28 7.02
N ASN A 335 -14.09 15.62 6.33
CA ASN A 335 -15.15 16.30 5.56
C ASN A 335 -14.63 17.42 4.63
N GLY A 336 -13.46 17.21 4.01
CA GLY A 336 -12.84 18.19 3.12
C GLY A 336 -12.25 19.42 3.82
N LYS A 337 -12.26 19.46 5.16
CA LYS A 337 -11.72 20.57 5.95
C LYS A 337 -10.40 20.17 6.62
N ASN A 338 -9.43 21.07 6.60
CA ASN A 338 -8.19 20.94 7.35
C ASN A 338 -8.48 21.23 8.83
N ILE A 339 -8.32 20.24 9.70
CA ILE A 339 -8.68 20.40 11.12
C ILE A 339 -7.47 20.56 12.04
N ILE A 340 -6.38 19.83 11.81
CA ILE A 340 -5.20 19.82 12.67
C ILE A 340 -3.93 19.74 11.80
N PRO A 341 -2.94 20.62 12.00
CA PRO A 341 -1.62 20.45 11.39
C PRO A 341 -0.85 19.36 12.15
N LEU A 342 -0.44 18.32 11.44
CA LEU A 342 0.34 17.21 11.98
C LEU A 342 1.77 17.34 11.50
N ASN A 343 2.74 17.20 12.40
CA ASN A 343 4.13 17.10 11.98
C ASN A 343 4.38 15.78 11.24
N VAL A 344 5.37 15.75 10.34
CA VAL A 344 5.71 14.55 9.57
C VAL A 344 6.06 13.34 10.45
N ASP A 345 6.65 13.60 11.62
CA ASP A 345 7.03 12.61 12.64
C ASP A 345 5.87 12.20 13.56
N GLU A 346 4.72 12.88 13.47
CA GLU A 346 3.55 12.64 14.31
C GLU A 346 2.63 11.57 13.72
N TYR A 347 2.05 10.77 14.61
CA TYR A 347 0.98 9.83 14.28
C TYR A 347 -0.18 9.93 15.26
N ILE A 348 -1.39 9.70 14.75
CA ILE A 348 -2.61 9.73 15.54
C ILE A 348 -2.73 8.43 16.34
N SER A 349 -2.68 8.54 17.67
CA SER A 349 -2.81 7.40 18.58
C SER A 349 -4.22 7.24 19.14
N TYR A 350 -5.02 8.31 19.15
CA TYR A 350 -6.36 8.29 19.72
C TYR A 350 -7.22 9.43 19.17
N VAL A 351 -8.50 9.15 18.95
CA VAL A 351 -9.52 10.15 18.59
C VAL A 351 -10.75 9.98 19.49
N SER A 352 -11.35 11.08 19.92
CA SER A 352 -12.68 11.11 20.54
C SER A 352 -13.55 12.21 19.98
N PHE A 353 -14.86 11.98 19.98
CA PHE A 353 -15.88 12.93 19.57
C PHE A 353 -16.73 13.35 20.76
N HIS A 354 -17.07 14.62 20.80
CA HIS A 354 -17.86 15.22 21.87
C HIS A 354 -19.00 16.06 21.30
N ASN A 355 -20.15 16.06 21.97
CA ASN A 355 -21.30 16.89 21.63
C ASN A 355 -21.13 18.34 22.14
N ALA A 356 -22.16 19.18 21.97
CA ALA A 356 -22.12 20.59 22.37
C ALA A 356 -21.93 20.80 23.88
N GLU A 357 -22.44 19.89 24.71
CA GLU A 357 -22.25 19.91 26.16
C GLU A 357 -20.87 19.36 26.59
N GLY A 358 -20.02 18.97 25.62
CA GLY A 358 -18.70 18.39 25.87
C GLY A 358 -18.72 16.92 26.28
N LYS A 359 -19.89 16.27 26.32
CA LYS A 359 -20.03 14.84 26.61
C LYS A 359 -19.44 14.03 25.46
N GLN A 360 -18.56 13.08 25.79
CA GLN A 360 -17.99 12.17 24.81
C GLN A 360 -19.07 11.23 24.26
N VAL A 361 -19.19 11.17 22.95
CA VAL A 361 -20.17 10.32 22.23
C VAL A 361 -19.52 9.15 21.51
N TRP A 362 -18.21 9.25 21.22
CA TRP A 362 -17.43 8.19 20.57
C TRP A 362 -15.94 8.32 20.88
N GLN A 363 -15.21 7.21 20.85
CA GLN A 363 -13.75 7.19 20.96
C GLN A 363 -13.14 5.98 20.25
N GLN A 364 -11.89 6.11 19.80
CA GLN A 364 -11.10 5.04 19.23
C GLN A 364 -9.61 5.25 19.48
N GLY A 365 -8.95 4.23 20.02
CA GLY A 365 -7.48 4.12 20.01
C GLY A 365 -6.98 3.51 18.72
N PHE A 366 -5.82 3.95 18.25
CA PHE A 366 -5.15 3.43 17.06
C PHE A 366 -3.82 2.81 17.47
N ASP A 367 -3.84 1.50 17.64
CA ASP A 367 -2.62 0.74 17.94
C ASP A 367 -1.75 0.55 16.70
N ASN A 368 -2.27 0.83 15.49
CA ASN A 368 -1.60 0.68 14.19
C ASN A 368 -1.89 1.90 13.29
N LYS A 369 -2.03 1.71 11.97
CA LYS A 369 -2.30 2.77 10.99
C LYS A 369 -3.66 3.45 11.22
N PHE A 370 -3.66 4.79 11.19
CA PHE A 370 -4.86 5.60 11.32
C PHE A 370 -5.88 5.32 10.19
N SER A 371 -7.17 5.18 10.54
CA SER A 371 -8.24 4.88 9.57
C SER A 371 -9.14 6.09 9.32
N TYR A 372 -8.83 6.84 8.26
CA TYR A 372 -9.68 7.95 7.78
C TYR A 372 -11.11 7.53 7.55
N SER A 373 -11.32 6.36 6.92
CA SER A 373 -12.66 5.87 6.61
C SER A 373 -13.49 5.63 7.87
N LYS A 374 -12.87 5.11 8.93
CA LYS A 374 -13.60 4.83 10.18
C LYS A 374 -13.95 6.12 10.91
N VAL A 375 -13.01 7.05 10.98
CA VAL A 375 -13.25 8.36 11.63
C VAL A 375 -14.33 9.14 10.87
N GLN A 376 -14.30 9.13 9.54
CA GLN A 376 -15.29 9.78 8.70
C GLN A 376 -16.69 9.19 8.89
N GLU A 377 -16.82 7.85 8.87
CA GLU A 377 -18.09 7.16 9.13
C GLU A 377 -18.70 7.57 10.48
N MET A 378 -17.86 7.65 11.53
CA MET A 378 -18.33 8.03 12.86
C MET A 378 -18.66 9.53 12.96
N LEU A 379 -17.96 10.38 12.20
CA LEU A 379 -18.24 11.81 12.13
C LEU A 379 -19.67 12.04 11.60
N ASP A 380 -20.05 11.28 10.58
CA ASP A 380 -21.38 11.36 9.96
C ASP A 380 -22.48 10.83 10.88
N ILE A 381 -22.23 9.74 11.62
CA ILE A 381 -23.19 9.14 12.55
C ILE A 381 -23.47 10.04 13.76
N TYR A 382 -22.41 10.56 14.39
CA TYR A 382 -22.54 11.25 15.67
C TYR A 382 -22.76 12.77 15.52
N SER A 383 -22.45 13.36 14.36
CA SER A 383 -22.50 14.81 14.13
C SER A 383 -21.94 15.61 15.31
N PRO A 384 -20.71 15.31 15.77
CA PRO A 384 -20.16 15.90 16.98
C PRO A 384 -19.89 17.39 16.83
N ARG A 385 -19.87 18.09 17.97
CA ARG A 385 -19.42 19.48 18.04
C ARG A 385 -17.90 19.56 18.04
N TYR A 386 -17.25 18.69 18.80
CA TYR A 386 -15.79 18.70 18.96
C TYR A 386 -15.17 17.36 18.57
N ILE A 387 -13.96 17.43 18.03
CA ILE A 387 -13.04 16.29 17.94
C ILE A 387 -11.83 16.56 18.82
N THR A 388 -11.40 15.54 19.56
CA THR A 388 -10.13 15.51 20.26
C THR A 388 -9.22 14.49 19.59
N VAL A 389 -8.02 14.91 19.20
CA VAL A 389 -7.03 14.05 18.54
C VAL A 389 -5.76 14.06 19.37
N THR A 390 -5.33 12.88 19.80
CA THR A 390 -4.06 12.70 20.51
C THR A 390 -3.02 12.14 19.56
N VAL A 391 -1.95 12.89 19.36
CA VAL A 391 -0.80 12.50 18.56
C VAL A 391 0.38 12.16 19.44
N ARG A 392 1.25 11.33 18.89
CA ARG A 392 2.56 10.95 19.43
C ARG A 392 3.60 11.08 18.33
N ARG A 393 4.88 11.08 18.70
CA ARG A 393 5.98 11.19 17.76
C ARG A 393 6.72 9.87 17.60
N ALA A 394 7.12 9.58 16.37
CA ALA A 394 8.16 8.61 16.07
C ALA A 394 9.51 9.34 16.06
N ALA A 395 10.50 8.79 16.75
CA ALA A 395 11.84 9.37 16.77
C ALA A 395 12.89 8.27 16.81
N TRP A 396 14.08 8.58 16.30
CA TRP A 396 15.26 7.76 16.51
C TRP A 396 15.55 7.69 18.01
N SER A 397 15.87 6.49 18.50
CA SER A 397 16.18 6.28 19.90
C SER A 397 17.48 7.02 20.26
N PRO A 398 17.48 7.86 21.30
CA PRO A 398 18.71 8.48 21.78
C PRO A 398 19.75 7.45 22.27
N GLU A 399 19.28 6.29 22.76
CA GLU A 399 20.12 5.21 23.27
C GLU A 399 20.67 4.33 22.15
N ASN A 400 19.98 4.28 21.01
CA ASN A 400 20.40 3.54 19.82
C ASN A 400 19.92 4.28 18.56
N PRO A 401 20.77 5.11 17.92
CA PRO A 401 20.37 5.96 16.81
C PRO A 401 19.93 5.17 15.56
N GLU A 402 20.15 3.85 15.52
CA GLU A 402 19.71 2.91 14.48
C GLU A 402 18.33 2.29 14.79
N VAL A 403 17.61 2.78 15.81
CA VAL A 403 16.28 2.26 16.16
C VAL A 403 15.27 3.39 16.10
N LEU A 404 14.29 3.28 15.21
CA LEU A 404 13.11 4.14 15.27
C LEU A 404 12.14 3.59 16.32
N VAL A 405 11.74 4.45 17.24
CA VAL A 405 10.75 4.12 18.26
C VAL A 405 9.49 4.91 18.01
N GLU A 406 8.42 4.22 17.62
CA GLU A 406 7.07 4.69 17.83
C GLU A 406 6.74 4.43 19.31
N ASN A 407 6.78 5.47 20.13
CA ASN A 407 6.66 5.34 21.58
C ASN A 407 5.21 4.97 22.03
N ARG A 408 4.73 3.78 21.68
CA ARG A 408 3.34 3.34 21.89
C ARG A 408 3.02 2.90 23.33
N THR A 409 3.93 3.07 24.28
CA THR A 409 3.72 2.59 25.66
C THR A 409 3.04 3.63 26.55
N SER A 410 2.36 3.18 27.61
CA SER A 410 1.77 4.05 28.63
C SER A 410 2.79 4.90 29.39
N ARG A 411 4.09 4.57 29.28
CA ARG A 411 5.22 5.29 29.86
C ARG A 411 5.76 6.38 28.95
N ASP A 412 5.26 6.47 27.72
CA ASP A 412 5.66 7.52 26.81
C ASP A 412 5.05 8.87 27.21
N LEU A 413 5.93 9.85 27.29
CA LEU A 413 5.78 11.07 28.06
C LEU A 413 5.44 12.29 27.20
N THR A 414 5.59 12.19 25.88
CA THR A 414 5.40 13.29 24.93
C THR A 414 4.22 13.02 23.99
N LYS A 415 3.01 13.32 24.49
CA LYS A 415 1.80 13.36 23.66
C LYS A 415 1.26 14.77 23.53
N THR A 416 0.74 15.11 22.36
CA THR A 416 0.03 16.36 22.12
C THR A 416 -1.43 16.03 21.85
N THR A 417 -2.34 16.73 22.51
CA THR A 417 -3.79 16.56 22.34
C THR A 417 -4.38 17.86 21.82
N TYR A 418 -4.95 17.78 20.63
CA TYR A 418 -5.68 18.87 19.98
C TYR A 418 -7.17 18.69 20.26
N LYS A 419 -7.87 19.80 20.51
CA LYS A 419 -9.33 19.85 20.46
C LYS A 419 -9.74 20.85 19.39
N TYR A 420 -10.58 20.42 18.46
CA TYR A 420 -11.07 21.22 17.35
C TYR A 420 -12.61 21.30 17.43
N ASP A 421 -13.15 22.48 17.12
CA ASP A 421 -14.59 22.78 17.09
C ASP A 421 -15.08 22.82 15.64
N PHE A 422 -16.00 21.91 15.28
CA PHE A 422 -16.52 21.81 13.92
C PHE A 422 -17.46 22.96 13.51
N GLN A 423 -18.02 23.72 14.46
CA GLN A 423 -18.87 24.88 14.13
C GLN A 423 -18.04 26.14 13.92
N THR A 424 -17.08 26.42 14.80
CA THR A 424 -16.21 27.62 14.64
C THR A 424 -15.06 27.37 13.69
N GLU A 425 -14.78 26.11 13.37
CA GLU A 425 -13.69 25.66 12.50
C GLU A 425 -12.29 25.97 13.06
N GLU A 426 -12.15 25.98 14.39
CA GLU A 426 -10.93 26.39 15.08
C GLU A 426 -10.41 25.33 16.06
N ILE A 427 -9.10 25.33 16.26
CA ILE A 427 -8.45 24.59 17.34
C ILE A 427 -8.68 25.35 18.65
N VAL A 428 -9.56 24.83 19.50
CA VAL A 428 -9.94 25.46 20.77
C VAL A 428 -8.92 25.21 21.90
N SER A 429 -8.12 24.15 21.81
CA SER A 429 -7.05 23.90 22.78
C SER A 429 -5.97 22.95 22.26
N VAL A 430 -4.73 23.18 22.66
CA VAL A 430 -3.59 22.26 22.46
C VAL A 430 -2.97 21.95 23.82
N THR A 431 -3.02 20.69 24.23
CA THR A 431 -2.44 20.22 25.49
C THR A 431 -1.23 19.35 25.22
N LYS A 432 -0.04 19.80 25.65
CA LYS A 432 1.19 18.99 25.61
C LYS A 432 1.39 18.31 26.96
N ALA A 433 1.46 16.98 26.98
CA ALA A 433 1.83 16.26 28.19
C ALA A 433 3.30 16.56 28.53
N LYS A 434 3.56 17.00 29.77
CA LYS A 434 4.93 17.12 30.27
C LYS A 434 5.45 15.73 30.64
N PRO A 435 6.73 15.45 30.38
CA PRO A 435 7.35 14.27 30.94
C PRO A 435 7.20 14.27 32.46
N LYS A 436 6.59 13.21 33.02
CA LYS A 436 6.67 12.96 34.45
C LYS A 436 8.14 12.72 34.74
N GLY A 437 8.82 13.72 35.32
CA GLY A 437 10.17 13.55 35.81
C GLY A 437 10.22 12.29 36.67
N ARG A 438 11.12 11.36 36.33
CA ARG A 438 11.44 10.24 37.23
C ARG A 438 11.92 10.90 38.53
N ARG A 439 11.11 10.77 39.59
CA ARG A 439 11.54 11.10 40.95
C ARG A 439 12.49 10.02 41.44
#